data_AF-A0A1W6L7H6-F1
#
_entry.id   AF-A0A1W6L7H6-F1
#
_cell.length_a   1.000
_cell.length_b   1.000
_cell.length_c   1.000
_cell.angle_alpha   90.00
_cell.angle_beta   90.00
_cell.angle_gamma   90.00
#
_symmetry.space_group_name_H-M   'P 1'
#
loop_
_entity.id
_entity.type
_entity.pdbx_description
1 polymer ?
#
loop_
_entity_poly.entity_id
_entity_poly.type
_entity_poly.pdbx_seq_one_letter_code
_entity_poly.pdbx_strand_id
1 'polypeptide(L)'
;MTSPQVDPAVSYLTFLSTVSDERLARVAARRAFVEMKVTFMRSAALVRGSAGPMLQRQVRLATEVDQLCRLSDSLFGALPPDAEGHRAELQYHLDSVFPAGADQEPSPR
;
A
#
# COMPACT_ATOMS: atom_id res chain seq x y z
N MET A 1 -21.57 -46.21 -7.63
CA MET A 1 -21.35 -44.74 -7.74
C MET A 1 -21.69 -44.14 -6.38
N THR A 2 -20.69 -43.94 -5.53
CA THR A 2 -20.85 -43.29 -4.22
C THR A 2 -20.56 -41.81 -4.41
N SER A 3 -21.60 -40.97 -4.35
CA SER A 3 -21.43 -39.52 -4.35
C SER A 3 -20.69 -39.11 -3.08
N PRO A 4 -19.66 -38.25 -3.15
CA PRO A 4 -19.01 -37.75 -1.95
C PRO A 4 -19.98 -36.83 -1.21
N GLN A 5 -20.47 -37.30 -0.06
CA GLN A 5 -21.24 -36.50 0.87
C GLN A 5 -20.26 -35.57 1.61
N VAL A 6 -20.14 -34.33 1.14
CA VAL A 6 -19.32 -33.31 1.79
C VAL A 6 -19.92 -33.00 3.15
N ASP A 7 -19.13 -33.19 4.20
CA ASP A 7 -19.55 -32.93 5.58
C ASP A 7 -19.80 -31.42 5.79
N PRO A 8 -21.02 -31.02 6.17
CA PRO A 8 -21.36 -29.60 6.37
C PRO A 8 -20.51 -28.92 7.46
N ALA A 9 -19.98 -29.65 8.44
CA ALA A 9 -19.09 -29.11 9.47
C ALA A 9 -17.73 -28.71 8.89
N VAL A 10 -17.20 -29.47 7.93
CA VAL A 10 -15.93 -29.17 7.25
C VAL A 10 -16.06 -27.91 6.38
N SER A 11 -17.20 -27.73 5.71
CA SER A 11 -17.50 -26.52 4.93
C SER A 11 -17.58 -25.26 5.82
N TYR A 12 -18.18 -25.37 7.01
CA TYR A 12 -18.30 -24.25 7.94
C TYR A 12 -16.95 -23.82 8.52
N LEU A 13 -16.10 -24.78 8.91
CA LEU A 13 -14.75 -24.48 9.42
C LEU A 13 -13.87 -23.83 8.35
N THR A 14 -13.95 -24.30 7.11
CA THR A 14 -13.22 -23.72 5.98
C THR A 14 -13.67 -22.28 5.73
N PHE A 15 -14.98 -22.02 5.69
CA PHE A 15 -15.51 -20.67 5.53
C PHE A 15 -15.10 -19.71 6.67
N LEU A 16 -15.11 -20.19 7.92
CA LEU A 16 -14.67 -19.37 9.05
C LEU A 16 -13.16 -19.06 8.99
N SER A 17 -12.34 -20.01 8.53
CA SER A 17 -10.91 -19.79 8.30
C SER A 17 -10.69 -18.73 7.22
N THR A 18 -11.35 -18.86 6.06
CA THR A 18 -11.17 -17.92 4.94
C THR A 18 -11.61 -16.51 5.33
N VAL A 19 -12.75 -16.35 6.00
CA VAL A 19 -13.22 -15.03 6.47
C VAL A 19 -12.26 -14.42 7.51
N SER A 20 -11.63 -15.25 8.35
CA SER A 20 -10.64 -14.80 9.32
C SER A 20 -9.34 -14.36 8.63
N ASP A 21 -8.88 -15.13 7.66
CA ASP A 21 -7.69 -14.83 6.87
C ASP A 21 -7.88 -13.55 6.04
N GLU A 22 -9.04 -13.38 5.40
CA GLU A 22 -9.39 -12.15 4.69
C GLU A 22 -9.42 -10.94 5.61
N ARG A 23 -9.96 -11.08 6.83
CA ARG A 23 -9.99 -10.00 7.81
C ARG A 23 -8.56 -9.64 8.23
N LEU A 24 -7.70 -10.62 8.48
CA LEU A 24 -6.29 -10.41 8.81
C LEU A 24 -5.56 -9.72 7.65
N ALA A 25 -5.79 -10.15 6.41
CA ALA A 25 -5.24 -9.55 5.21
C ALA A 25 -5.68 -8.08 5.07
N ARG A 26 -6.96 -7.76 5.29
CA ARG A 26 -7.46 -6.38 5.28
C ARG A 26 -6.80 -5.51 6.35
N VAL A 27 -6.59 -6.05 7.56
CA VAL A 27 -5.89 -5.34 8.64
C VAL A 27 -4.43 -5.09 8.29
N ALA A 28 -3.74 -6.09 7.73
CA ALA A 28 -2.36 -5.96 7.27
C ALA A 28 -2.22 -4.90 6.16
N ALA A 29 -3.09 -4.95 5.15
CA ALA A 29 -3.12 -3.97 4.07
C ALA A 29 -3.38 -2.55 4.61
N ARG A 30 -4.31 -2.40 5.56
CA ARG A 30 -4.59 -1.09 6.16
C ARG A 30 -3.40 -0.56 6.97
N ARG A 31 -2.67 -1.43 7.67
CA ARG A 31 -1.44 -1.05 8.39
C ARG A 31 -0.36 -0.58 7.43
N ALA A 32 -0.07 -1.37 6.38
CA ALA A 32 0.91 -1.00 5.36
C ALA A 32 0.58 0.35 4.70
N PHE A 33 -0.70 0.59 4.39
CA PHE A 33 -1.16 1.88 3.86
C PHE A 33 -0.92 3.05 4.83
N VAL A 34 -1.22 2.86 6.12
CA VAL A 34 -0.98 3.89 7.14
C VAL A 34 0.50 4.17 7.33
N GLU A 35 1.34 3.14 7.36
CA GLU A 35 2.79 3.28 7.44
C GLU A 35 3.34 4.07 6.25
N MET A 36 2.89 3.76 5.03
CA MET A 36 3.25 4.52 3.84
C MET A 36 2.84 6.00 3.94
N LYS A 37 1.62 6.30 4.42
CA LYS A 37 1.20 7.69 4.67
C LYS A 37 2.11 8.41 5.66
N VAL A 38 2.57 7.72 6.71
CA VAL A 38 3.49 8.30 7.70
C VAL A 38 4.85 8.63 7.06
N THR A 39 5.40 7.73 6.24
CA THR A 39 6.67 7.98 5.50
C THR A 39 6.54 9.17 4.54
N PHE A 40 5.42 9.24 3.81
CA PHE A 40 5.13 10.39 2.93
C PHE A 40 5.00 11.69 3.71
N MET A 41 4.30 11.68 4.86
CA MET A 41 4.16 12.85 5.73
C MET A 41 5.50 13.36 6.24
N ARG A 42 6.40 12.46 6.67
CA ARG A 42 7.74 12.81 7.13
C ARG A 42 8.56 13.44 6.00
N SER A 43 8.52 12.84 4.82
CA SER A 43 9.26 13.34 3.66
C SER A 43 8.71 14.70 3.19
N ALA A 44 7.38 14.88 3.19
CA ALA A 44 6.75 16.17 2.88
C ALA A 44 7.07 17.28 3.91
N ALA A 45 7.42 16.93 5.14
CA ALA A 45 7.86 17.90 6.15
C ALA A 45 9.25 18.49 5.88
N LEU A 46 10.06 17.83 5.06
CA LEU A 46 11.39 18.30 4.65
C LEU A 46 11.35 19.23 3.44
N VAL A 47 10.22 19.27 2.73
CA VAL A 47 10.02 20.15 1.57
C VAL A 47 9.94 21.60 2.05
N ARG A 48 10.83 22.45 1.52
CA ARG A 48 10.91 23.87 1.89
C ARG A 48 9.77 24.66 1.25
N GLY A 49 9.33 25.73 1.92
CA GLY A 49 8.32 26.65 1.41
C GLY A 49 6.88 26.14 1.53
N SER A 50 5.97 26.70 0.75
CA SER A 50 4.53 26.40 0.82
C SER A 50 4.16 25.02 0.28
N ALA A 51 5.04 24.39 -0.51
CA ALA A 51 4.81 23.06 -1.09
C ALA A 51 4.72 21.95 -0.02
N GLY A 52 5.53 22.02 1.04
CA GLY A 52 5.51 21.01 2.10
C GLY A 52 4.17 20.87 2.82
N PRO A 53 3.58 21.97 3.35
CA PRO A 53 2.25 21.94 3.96
C PRO A 53 1.14 21.49 2.99
N MET A 54 1.24 21.84 1.70
CA MET A 54 0.29 21.39 0.68
C MET A 54 0.38 19.88 0.44
N LEU A 55 1.59 19.35 0.26
CA LEU A 55 1.83 17.91 0.10
C LEU A 55 1.36 17.13 1.33
N GLN A 56 1.64 17.61 2.54
CA GLN A 56 1.14 17.00 3.78
C GLN A 56 -0.39 16.94 3.83
N ARG A 57 -1.09 17.99 3.37
CA ARG A 57 -2.55 17.99 3.29
C ARG A 57 -3.05 16.95 2.28
N GLN A 58 -2.42 16.88 1.11
CA GLN A 58 -2.78 15.90 0.07
C GLN A 58 -2.57 14.46 0.55
N VAL A 59 -1.45 14.17 1.21
CA VAL A 59 -1.17 12.86 1.80
C VAL A 59 -2.23 12.50 2.85
N ARG A 60 -2.62 13.44 3.72
CA ARG A 60 -3.70 13.18 4.71
C ARG A 60 -5.03 12.82 4.05
N LEU A 61 -5.39 13.51 2.97
CA LEU A 61 -6.64 13.30 2.24
C LEU A 61 -6.66 12.04 1.36
N ALA A 62 -5.50 11.47 1.03
CA ALA A 62 -5.44 10.25 0.23
C ALA A 62 -6.13 9.08 0.95
N THR A 63 -7.13 8.48 0.30
CA THR A 63 -7.85 7.30 0.77
C THR A 63 -7.38 6.03 0.07
N GLU A 64 -6.88 6.19 -1.15
CA GLU A 64 -6.42 5.11 -2.00
C GLU A 64 -4.91 5.11 -2.20
N VAL A 65 -4.41 3.93 -2.49
CA VAL A 65 -3.01 3.65 -2.73
C VAL A 65 -2.52 4.39 -4.00
N ASP A 66 -3.29 4.37 -5.09
CA ASP A 66 -2.96 5.08 -6.34
C ASP A 66 -2.82 6.59 -6.18
N GLN A 67 -3.58 7.17 -5.26
CA GLN A 67 -3.47 8.60 -4.96
C GLN A 67 -2.12 8.93 -4.33
N LEU A 68 -1.59 8.02 -3.49
CA LEU A 68 -0.24 8.17 -2.93
C LEU A 68 0.84 7.98 -3.99
N CYS A 69 0.68 7.04 -4.93
CA CYS A 69 1.61 6.92 -6.07
C CYS A 69 1.70 8.22 -6.87
N ARG A 70 0.58 8.86 -7.19
CA ARG A 70 0.63 10.13 -7.94
C ARG A 70 1.33 11.25 -7.16
N LEU A 71 1.27 11.20 -5.83
CA LEU A 71 1.95 12.16 -4.97
C LEU A 71 3.46 11.87 -4.85
N SER A 72 3.93 10.64 -5.13
CA SER A 72 5.37 10.34 -5.04
C SER A 72 6.18 11.18 -6.01
N ASP A 73 5.72 11.33 -7.26
CA ASP A 73 6.41 12.13 -8.27
C ASP A 73 6.55 13.60 -7.84
N SER A 74 5.46 14.14 -7.27
CA SER A 74 5.44 15.53 -6.77
C SER A 74 6.35 15.69 -5.55
N LEU A 75 6.40 14.68 -4.69
CA LEU A 75 7.21 14.70 -3.48
C LEU A 75 8.70 14.51 -3.80
N PHE A 76 9.05 13.62 -4.73
CA PHE A 76 10.40 13.49 -5.28
C PHE A 76 10.85 14.75 -6.02
N GLY A 77 9.96 15.43 -6.74
CA GLY A 77 10.29 16.70 -7.39
C GLY A 77 10.58 17.83 -6.40
N ALA A 78 9.91 17.80 -5.23
CA ALA A 78 9.98 18.87 -4.24
C ALA A 78 11.02 18.65 -3.12
N LEU A 79 11.52 17.42 -2.96
CA LEU A 79 12.54 17.10 -1.96
C LEU A 79 13.87 17.82 -2.27
N PRO A 80 14.49 18.46 -1.28
CA PRO A 80 15.76 19.14 -1.49
C PRO A 80 16.90 18.13 -1.77
N PRO A 81 18.00 18.57 -2.42
CA PRO A 81 19.08 17.67 -2.84
C PRO A 81 19.87 17.06 -1.67
N ASP A 82 19.81 17.67 -0.49
CA ASP A 82 20.39 17.16 0.76
C ASP A 82 19.57 16.03 1.41
N ALA A 83 18.40 15.68 0.85
CA ALA A 83 17.49 14.66 1.38
C ALA A 83 17.65 13.28 0.69
N GLU A 84 18.82 12.92 0.15
CA GLU A 84 19.02 11.65 -0.57
C GLU A 84 18.65 10.40 0.25
N GLY A 85 18.95 10.38 1.55
CA GLY A 85 18.55 9.26 2.42
C GLY A 85 17.03 9.06 2.49
N HIS A 86 16.27 10.15 2.47
CA HIS A 86 14.80 10.10 2.48
C HIS A 86 14.24 9.73 1.11
N ARG A 87 14.92 10.11 0.03
CA ARG A 87 14.58 9.64 -1.32
C ARG A 87 14.75 8.11 -1.41
N ALA A 88 15.87 7.58 -0.92
CA ALA A 88 16.13 6.14 -0.91
C ALA A 88 15.12 5.36 -0.05
N GLU A 89 14.79 5.86 1.15
CA GLU A 89 13.77 5.27 2.03
C GLU A 89 12.38 5.28 1.37
N LEU A 90 12.00 6.38 0.73
CA LEU A 90 10.73 6.51 0.02
C LEU A 90 10.66 5.56 -1.17
N GLN A 91 11.74 5.46 -1.95
CA GLN A 91 11.85 4.55 -3.10
C GLN A 91 11.71 3.09 -2.65
N TYR A 92 12.45 2.69 -1.60
CA TYR A 92 12.37 1.34 -1.05
C TYR A 92 10.96 0.99 -0.56
N HIS A 93 10.29 1.92 0.12
CA HIS A 93 8.92 1.71 0.56
C HIS A 93 7.93 1.61 -0.60
N LEU A 94 8.13 2.38 -1.67
CA LEU A 94 7.33 2.25 -2.88
C LEU A 94 7.55 0.87 -3.52
N ASP A 95 8.78 0.44 -3.72
CA ASP A 95 9.08 -0.87 -4.34
C ASP A 95 8.55 -2.05 -3.48
N SER A 96 8.55 -1.90 -2.16
CA SER A 96 8.03 -2.92 -1.24
C SER A 96 6.50 -3.00 -1.19
N VAL A 97 5.80 -1.88 -1.35
CA VAL A 97 4.32 -1.83 -1.28
C VAL A 97 3.70 -1.99 -2.67
N PHE A 98 4.44 -1.58 -3.70
CA PHE A 98 4.12 -1.69 -5.11
C PHE A 98 5.16 -2.55 -5.81
N PRO A 99 5.12 -3.88 -5.64
CA PRO A 99 5.90 -4.74 -6.50
C PRO A 99 5.42 -4.49 -7.93
N ALA A 100 6.24 -3.81 -8.73
CA ALA A 100 6.01 -3.58 -10.14
C ALA A 100 5.86 -4.95 -10.83
N GLY A 101 4.64 -5.46 -10.94
CA GLY A 101 4.39 -6.76 -11.57
C GLY A 101 3.26 -7.64 -11.02
N ALA A 102 2.53 -7.26 -9.96
CA ALA A 102 1.43 -8.12 -9.48
C ALA A 102 0.20 -8.17 -10.42
N ASP A 103 0.06 -7.21 -11.34
CA ASP A 103 -1.04 -7.16 -12.32
C ASP A 103 -0.66 -7.65 -13.73
N GLN A 104 0.54 -8.22 -13.91
CA GLN A 104 0.90 -8.86 -15.17
C GLN A 104 0.50 -10.34 -15.11
N GLU A 105 -0.82 -10.59 -15.13
CA GLU A 105 -1.38 -11.89 -15.53
C GLU A 105 -0.66 -12.32 -16.83
N PRO A 106 0.01 -13.48 -16.85
CA PRO A 106 0.63 -13.98 -18.07
C PRO A 106 -0.50 -14.32 -19.04
N SER A 107 -0.75 -13.44 -20.01
CA SER A 107 -1.65 -13.70 -21.13
C SER A 107 -1.28 -15.06 -21.76
N PRO A 108 -2.19 -16.05 -21.73
CA PRO A 108 -1.92 -17.33 -22.34
C PRO A 108 -1.95 -17.14 -23.86
N ARG A 109 -0.82 -17.40 -24.51
CA ARG A 109 -0.75 -17.58 -25.96
C ARG A 109 -1.13 -19.01 -26.33
#